data_AF-A0A2T2SSW8-F1
#
_entry.id   AF-A0A2T2SSW8-F1
#
_cell.length_a   1.000
_cell.length_b   1.000
_cell.length_c   1.000
_cell.angle_alpha   90.00
_cell.angle_beta   90.00
_cell.angle_gamma   90.00
#
_symmetry.space_group_name_H-M   'P 1'
#
loop_
_entity.id
_entity.type
_entity.pdbx_description
1 polymer ?
#
loop_
_entity_poly.entity_id
_entity_poly.type
_entity_poly.pdbx_seq_one_letter_code
_entity_poly.pdbx_strand_id
1 'polypeptide(L)'
;AQQAAEKYLKGFLIACGQGFPHTHDLEELARRADEMSPLGLTLSELAGLSYHAVEARYNLDAWPEQETANEEIEVAERVEAAVLEQIPEQAHP
;
A
#
# COMPACT_ATOMS: atom_id res chain seq x y z
N ALA A 1 -0.46 8.04 -4.04
CA ALA A 1 0.19 7.02 -3.21
C ALA A 1 -0.75 5.86 -2.80
N GLN A 2 -1.81 6.09 -2.01
CA GLN A 2 -2.66 5.02 -1.43
C GLN A 2 -3.11 3.92 -2.42
N GLN A 3 -3.70 4.28 -3.55
CA GLN A 3 -4.20 3.31 -4.54
C GLN A 3 -3.09 2.47 -5.19
N ALA A 4 -1.88 3.00 -5.28
CA ALA A 4 -0.73 2.24 -5.79
C ALA A 4 -0.33 1.18 -4.77
N ALA A 5 -0.13 1.57 -3.51
CA ALA A 5 0.16 0.65 -2.41
C ALA A 5 -0.93 -0.44 -2.28
N GLU A 6 -2.20 -0.07 -2.38
CA GLU A 6 -3.33 -1.01 -2.32
C GLU A 6 -3.24 -2.09 -3.42
N LYS A 7 -2.92 -1.69 -4.65
CA LYS A 7 -2.83 -2.61 -5.79
C LYS A 7 -1.63 -3.55 -5.68
N TYR A 8 -0.48 -3.05 -5.24
CA TYR A 8 0.70 -3.90 -5.03
C TYR A 8 0.43 -4.95 -3.94
N LEU A 9 -0.13 -4.57 -2.80
CA LEU A 9 -0.46 -5.52 -1.73
C LEU A 9 -1.50 -6.56 -2.19
N LYS A 10 -2.55 -6.14 -2.91
CA LYS A 10 -3.55 -7.07 -3.45
C LYS A 10 -2.95 -7.99 -4.52
N GLY A 11 -2.11 -7.45 -5.40
CA GLY A 11 -1.38 -8.22 -6.41
C GLY A 11 -0.48 -9.28 -5.79
N PHE A 12 0.26 -8.92 -4.74
CA PHE A 12 1.07 -9.85 -3.96
C PHE A 12 0.23 -10.98 -3.35
N LEU A 13 -0.88 -10.67 -2.68
CA LEU A 13 -1.78 -11.67 -2.11
C LEU A 13 -2.30 -12.64 -3.20
N ILE A 14 -2.69 -12.11 -4.37
CA ILE A 14 -3.11 -12.94 -5.51
C ILE A 14 -1.96 -13.83 -6.00
N ALA A 15 -0.73 -13.29 -6.12
CA ALA A 15 0.44 -14.04 -6.55
C ALA A 15 0.78 -15.18 -5.57
N CYS A 16 0.52 -14.99 -4.27
CA CYS A 16 0.60 -16.01 -3.23
C CYS A 16 -0.59 -16.98 -3.19
N GLY A 17 -1.55 -16.85 -4.12
CA GLY A 17 -2.76 -17.69 -4.17
C GLY A 17 -3.78 -17.39 -3.06
N GLN A 18 -3.67 -16.25 -2.40
CA GLN A 18 -4.62 -15.80 -1.37
C GLN A 18 -5.68 -14.87 -1.95
N GLY A 19 -6.90 -15.01 -1.42
CA GLY A 19 -7.91 -13.97 -1.58
C GLY A 19 -7.62 -12.78 -0.66
N PHE A 20 -8.06 -11.59 -1.04
CA PHE A 20 -8.00 -10.41 -0.20
C PHE A 20 -9.42 -9.95 0.17
N PRO A 21 -9.62 -9.35 1.35
CA PRO A 21 -10.91 -8.78 1.71
C PRO A 21 -11.22 -7.58 0.80
N HIS A 22 -12.50 -7.36 0.48
CA HIS A 22 -12.95 -6.17 -0.25
C HIS A 22 -12.91 -4.90 0.64
N THR A 23 -11.73 -4.59 1.15
CA THR A 23 -11.40 -3.41 1.95
C THR A 23 -10.37 -2.53 1.22
N HIS A 24 -10.30 -1.28 1.65
CA HIS A 24 -9.26 -0.31 1.28
C HIS A 24 -8.26 -0.06 2.41
N ASP A 25 -8.39 -0.80 3.52
CA ASP A 25 -7.51 -0.75 4.67
C ASP A 25 -6.14 -1.35 4.32
N LEU A 26 -5.13 -0.49 4.19
CA LEU A 26 -3.77 -0.89 3.85
C LEU A 26 -3.08 -1.66 4.98
N GLU A 27 -3.39 -1.37 6.24
CA GLU A 27 -2.81 -2.06 7.39
C GLU A 27 -3.26 -3.53 7.41
N GLU A 28 -4.55 -3.76 7.17
CA GLU A 28 -5.10 -5.11 7.07
C GLU A 28 -4.50 -5.89 5.88
N LEU A 29 -4.33 -5.24 4.73
CA LEU A 29 -3.70 -5.87 3.56
C LEU A 29 -2.24 -6.20 3.83
N ALA A 30 -1.48 -5.30 4.49
CA ALA A 30 -0.08 -5.53 4.83
C ALA A 30 0.09 -6.65 5.86
N ARG A 31 -0.75 -6.71 6.90
CA ARG A 31 -0.72 -7.83 7.87
C ARG A 31 -0.89 -9.18 7.19
N ARG A 32 -1.84 -9.29 6.26
CA ARG A 32 -2.05 -10.52 5.49
C ARG A 32 -0.91 -10.82 4.54
N ALA A 33 -0.29 -9.80 3.95
CA ALA A 33 0.88 -9.99 3.12
C ALA A 33 2.06 -10.53 3.96
N ASP A 34 2.30 -9.97 5.14
CA ASP A 34 3.34 -10.43 6.08
C ASP A 34 3.12 -11.87 6.57
N GLU A 35 1.87 -12.35 6.66
CA GLU A 35 1.56 -13.76 6.94
C GLU A 35 2.05 -14.71 5.83
N MET A 36 2.17 -14.22 4.58
CA MET A 36 2.64 -15.00 3.43
C MET A 36 4.15 -14.89 3.24
N SER A 37 4.67 -13.67 3.24
CA SER A 37 6.11 -13.39 3.26
C SER A 37 6.34 -12.03 3.92
N PRO A 38 7.25 -11.92 4.91
CA PRO A 38 7.54 -10.66 5.56
C PRO A 38 8.00 -9.60 4.55
N LEU A 39 7.19 -8.55 4.37
CA LEU A 39 7.48 -7.42 3.50
C LEU A 39 8.27 -6.33 4.22
N GLY A 40 8.28 -6.33 5.56
CA GLY A 40 9.00 -5.35 6.36
C GLY A 40 8.40 -3.94 6.31
N LEU A 41 7.09 -3.84 6.04
CA LEU A 41 6.38 -2.58 5.95
C LEU A 41 5.97 -2.05 7.33
N THR A 42 6.04 -0.74 7.52
CA THR A 42 5.57 -0.12 8.76
C THR A 42 4.08 0.19 8.69
N LEU A 43 3.27 -0.42 9.55
CA LEU A 43 1.81 -0.22 9.54
C LEU A 43 1.40 1.24 9.75
N SER A 44 2.14 2.00 10.57
CA SER A 44 1.83 3.43 10.80
C SER A 44 1.96 4.29 9.54
N GLU A 45 2.87 3.95 8.63
CA GLU A 45 3.06 4.67 7.37
C GLU A 45 1.89 4.40 6.40
N LEU A 46 1.40 3.16 6.39
CA LEU A 46 0.22 2.75 5.62
C LEU A 46 -1.08 3.36 6.15
N ALA A 47 -1.17 3.56 7.47
CA ALA A 47 -2.28 4.28 8.10
C ALA A 47 -2.35 5.74 7.61
N GLY A 48 -1.20 6.42 7.52
CA GLY A 48 -1.09 7.78 6.99
C GLY A 48 -1.65 7.90 5.58
N LEU A 49 -1.25 6.99 4.68
CA LEU A 49 -1.78 6.91 3.32
C LEU A 49 -3.31 6.78 3.26
N SER A 50 -3.88 6.00 4.20
CA SER A 50 -5.33 5.78 4.26
C SER A 50 -6.07 7.03 4.75
N TYR A 51 -5.50 7.75 5.71
CA TYR A 51 -6.07 9.00 6.24
C TYR A 51 -6.16 10.08 5.16
N HIS A 52 -5.06 10.40 4.49
CA HIS A 52 -5.04 11.47 3.49
C HIS A 52 -5.88 11.13 2.25
N ALA A 53 -5.96 9.84 1.87
CA ALA A 53 -6.85 9.40 0.79
C ALA A 53 -8.34 9.54 1.12
N VAL A 54 -8.72 9.42 2.40
CA VAL A 54 -10.09 9.70 2.86
C VAL A 54 -10.35 11.20 2.92
N GLU A 55 -9.44 11.97 3.53
CA GLU A 55 -9.56 13.43 3.68
C GLU A 55 -9.72 14.12 2.31
N ALA A 56 -8.89 13.76 1.32
CA ALA A 56 -8.95 14.33 -0.02
C ALA A 56 -10.29 14.11 -0.76
N ARG A 57 -11.10 13.12 -0.33
CA ARG A 57 -12.43 12.85 -0.95
C ARG A 57 -13.55 13.66 -0.34
N TYR A 58 -13.45 13.99 0.95
CA TYR A 58 -14.52 14.68 1.69
C TYR A 58 -14.22 16.14 1.94
N ASN A 59 -12.94 16.52 1.93
CA ASN A 59 -12.48 17.89 2.07
C ASN A 59 -11.69 18.30 0.83
N LEU A 60 -12.38 19.00 -0.08
CA LEU A 60 -11.80 19.44 -1.36
C LEU A 60 -10.67 20.48 -1.19
N ASP A 61 -10.53 21.05 0.01
CA ASP A 61 -9.46 21.97 0.38
C ASP A 61 -8.37 21.28 1.24
N ALA A 62 -8.54 20.01 1.62
CA ALA A 62 -7.53 19.21 2.31
C ALA A 62 -6.48 18.71 1.33
N TRP A 63 -5.66 19.64 0.85
CA TRP A 63 -4.44 19.31 0.13
C TRP A 63 -3.33 19.12 1.16
N PRO A 64 -2.62 17.97 1.16
CA PRO A 64 -1.44 17.83 1.99
C PRO A 64 -0.38 18.84 1.58
N GLU A 65 0.48 19.20 2.53
CA GLU A 65 1.69 19.95 2.20
C GLU A 65 2.57 19.13 1.25
N GLN A 66 3.40 19.81 0.45
CA GLN A 66 4.24 19.14 -0.54
C GLN A 66 5.16 18.09 0.09
N GLU A 67 5.69 18.38 1.28
CA GLU A 67 6.53 17.46 2.04
C GLU A 67 5.77 16.17 2.38
N THR A 68 4.58 16.29 2.99
CA THR A 68 3.71 15.14 3.26
C THR A 68 3.36 14.36 2.01
N ALA A 69 3.02 15.04 0.91
CA ALA A 69 2.69 14.37 -0.35
C ALA A 69 3.88 13.56 -0.90
N ASN A 70 5.11 14.06 -0.75
CA ASN A 70 6.32 13.35 -1.14
C ASN A 70 6.58 12.14 -0.24
N GLU A 71 6.47 12.30 1.09
CA GLU A 71 6.60 11.19 2.04
C GLU A 71 5.62 10.05 1.71
N GLU A 72 4.38 10.38 1.37
CA GLU A 72 3.39 9.40 0.96
C GLU A 72 3.78 8.65 -0.33
N ILE A 73 4.35 9.35 -1.31
CA ILE A 73 4.86 8.72 -2.54
C ILE A 73 5.98 7.74 -2.19
N GLU A 74 6.93 8.15 -1.35
CA GLU A 74 8.04 7.29 -0.91
C GLU A 74 7.54 6.03 -0.16
N VAL A 75 6.47 6.15 0.64
CA VAL A 75 5.83 4.98 1.25
C VAL A 75 5.29 4.03 0.19
N ALA A 76 4.59 4.55 -0.83
CA ALA A 76 4.05 3.70 -1.90
C ALA A 76 5.15 3.02 -2.74
N GLU A 77 6.25 3.71 -3.02
CA GLU A 77 7.42 3.16 -3.71
C GLU A 77 8.11 2.06 -2.87
N ARG A 78 8.17 2.22 -1.54
CA ARG A 78 8.67 1.16 -0.66
C ARG A 78 7.77 -0.07 -0.65
N VAL A 79 6.45 0.11 -0.70
CA VAL A 79 5.49 -1.00 -0.83
C VAL A 79 5.70 -1.74 -2.16
N GLU A 80 5.87 -0.99 -3.25
CA GLU A 80 6.19 -1.55 -4.56
C GLU A 80 7.48 -2.38 -4.50
N ALA A 81 8.58 -1.80 -4.04
CA ALA A 81 9.87 -2.49 -3.96
C ALA A 81 9.78 -3.77 -3.12
N ALA A 82 9.17 -3.68 -1.93
CA ALA A 82 8.99 -4.83 -1.05
C ALA A 82 8.17 -5.95 -1.69
N VAL A 83 7.13 -5.61 -2.47
CA VAL A 83 6.33 -6.61 -3.20
C VAL A 83 7.11 -7.21 -4.36
N LEU A 84 7.78 -6.39 -5.18
CA LEU A 84 8.50 -6.84 -6.37
C LEU A 84 9.70 -7.74 -6.04
N GLU A 85 10.33 -7.53 -4.88
CA GLU A 85 11.39 -8.42 -4.35
C GLU A 85 10.88 -9.83 -4.00
N GLN A 86 9.58 -9.99 -3.74
CA GLN A 86 8.99 -11.26 -3.29
C GLN A 86 8.31 -12.04 -4.41
N ILE A 87 8.16 -11.45 -5.60
CA ILE A 87 7.50 -12.08 -6.75
C ILE A 87 8.48 -12.24 -7.93
N PRO A 88 8.33 -13.30 -8.75
CA PRO A 88 9.17 -13.48 -9.93
C PRO A 88 9.03 -12.32 -10.92
N GLU A 89 10.10 -11.98 -11.64
CA GLU A 89 10.09 -10.91 -12.68
C GLU A 89 8.97 -11.09 -13.72
N GLN A 90 8.55 -12.33 -14.01
CA GLN A 90 7.47 -12.59 -14.97
C GLN A 90 6.09 -12.16 -14.46
N ALA A 91 5.96 -11.91 -13.15
CA ALA A 91 4.75 -11.43 -12.49
C ALA A 91 4.80 -9.92 -12.21
N HIS A 92 5.86 -9.23 -12.62
CA HIS A 92 5.95 -7.77 -12.52
C HIS A 92 4.95 -7.11 -13.50
N PRO A 93 4.38 -5.94 -13.15
CA PRO A 93 3.40 -5.24 -13.98
C PRO A 93 3.97 -4.67 -15.29
#